data_AF-A0A1F8P0W3-F1
#
_entry.id   AF-A0A1F8P0W3-F1
#
_cell.length_a   1.000
_cell.length_b   1.000
_cell.length_c   1.000
_cell.angle_alpha   90.00
_cell.angle_beta   90.00
_cell.angle_gamma   90.00
#
_symmetry.space_group_name_H-M   'P 1'
#
loop_
_entity.id
_entity.type
_entity.pdbx_description
1 polymer ?
#
loop_
_entity_poly.entity_id
_entity_poly.type
_entity_poly.pdbx_seq_one_letter_code
_entity_poly.pdbx_strand_id
1 'polypeptide(L)'
;MGLEVEHEAGSGYALVKVGGTLHFAIWERGNAAGATFGDRSQKEKIPVGFSIGFEVDSVEGAVREIEARGWSVVQSRKEEAWGQVTSRFYSPSGALCEFSEMPKAW
;
A
#
# COMPACT_ATOMS: atom_id res chain seq x y z
N MET A 1 -7.14 18.33 -14.34
CA MET A 1 -5.81 18.66 -13.81
C MET A 1 -4.67 18.42 -14.81
N GLY A 2 -4.93 17.94 -16.04
CA GLY A 2 -3.89 17.80 -17.07
C GLY A 2 -2.79 16.77 -16.78
N LEU A 3 -2.97 15.95 -15.76
CA LEU A 3 -2.03 14.90 -15.38
C LEU A 3 -2.18 13.70 -16.31
N GLU A 4 -1.05 13.10 -16.66
CA GLU A 4 -1.01 11.87 -17.44
C GLU A 4 -1.41 10.68 -16.56
N VAL A 5 -2.33 9.86 -17.05
CA VAL A 5 -2.87 8.70 -16.32
C VAL A 5 -2.69 7.46 -17.18
N GLU A 6 -2.02 6.46 -16.64
CA GLU A 6 -1.85 5.14 -17.23
C GLU A 6 -2.81 4.16 -16.53
N HIS A 7 -3.68 3.53 -17.30
CA HIS A 7 -4.65 2.57 -16.79
C HIS A 7 -4.15 1.15 -17.01
N GLU A 8 -4.20 0.32 -15.97
CA GLU A 8 -3.99 -1.11 -16.12
C GLU A 8 -5.34 -1.78 -16.41
N ALA A 9 -5.45 -2.38 -17.60
CA ALA A 9 -6.72 -2.91 -18.09
C ALA A 9 -7.23 -4.05 -17.21
N GLY A 10 -8.45 -3.90 -16.68
CA GLY A 10 -9.13 -4.92 -15.88
C GLY A 10 -8.74 -5.01 -14.40
N SER A 11 -7.74 -4.26 -13.93
CA SER A 11 -7.29 -4.29 -12.53
C SER A 11 -7.96 -3.25 -11.63
N GLY A 12 -8.72 -2.31 -12.21
CA GLY A 12 -9.33 -1.18 -11.49
C GLY A 12 -8.29 -0.27 -10.82
N TYR A 13 -7.08 -0.23 -11.37
CA TYR A 13 -5.95 0.54 -10.89
C TYR A 13 -5.44 1.46 -12.00
N ALA A 14 -5.05 2.68 -11.62
CA ALA A 14 -4.52 3.67 -12.52
C ALA A 14 -3.36 4.44 -11.88
N LEU A 15 -2.23 4.50 -12.57
CA LEU A 15 -1.05 5.28 -12.19
C LEU A 15 -1.18 6.70 -12.74
N VAL A 16 -0.87 7.71 -11.94
CA VAL A 16 -0.85 9.11 -12.35
C VAL A 16 0.59 9.61 -12.26
N LYS A 17 1.10 10.20 -13.34
CA LYS A 17 2.46 10.76 -13.34
C LYS A 17 2.47 12.11 -12.62
N VAL A 18 3.12 12.12 -11.45
CA VAL A 18 3.34 13.32 -10.63
C VAL A 18 4.82 13.43 -10.30
N GLY A 19 5.45 14.53 -10.72
CA GLY A 19 6.87 14.79 -10.45
C GLY A 19 7.20 14.80 -8.95
N GLY A 20 8.31 14.19 -8.57
CA GLY A 20 8.77 14.13 -7.18
C GLY A 20 8.11 13.03 -6.33
N THR A 21 7.29 12.17 -6.93
CA THR A 21 6.77 10.96 -6.27
C THR A 21 7.39 9.72 -6.89
N LEU A 22 7.67 8.70 -6.07
CA LEU A 22 8.02 7.37 -6.60
C LEU A 22 6.82 6.73 -7.29
N HIS A 23 5.64 6.92 -6.69
CA HIS A 23 4.40 6.35 -7.17
C HIS A 23 3.20 7.17 -6.69
N PHE A 24 2.28 7.50 -7.60
CA PHE A 24 0.98 8.07 -7.26
C PHE A 24 -0.09 7.36 -8.07
N ALA A 25 -1.04 6.70 -7.40
CA ALA A 25 -2.06 5.93 -8.07
C ALA A 25 -3.42 6.05 -7.39
N ILE A 26 -4.46 5.75 -8.17
CA ILE A 26 -5.84 5.66 -7.70
C ILE A 26 -6.25 4.19 -7.77
N TRP A 27 -6.87 3.70 -6.70
CA TRP A 27 -7.33 2.34 -6.62
C TRP A 27 -8.79 2.25 -6.20
N GLU A 28 -9.56 1.38 -6.86
CA GLU A 28 -10.87 0.97 -6.37
C GLU A 28 -10.74 0.33 -4.98
N ARG A 29 -11.60 0.72 -4.02
CA ARG A 29 -11.57 0.19 -2.64
C ARG A 29 -11.65 -1.33 -2.56
N GLY A 30 -12.41 -1.97 -3.45
CA GLY A 30 -12.49 -3.43 -3.52
C GLY A 30 -11.15 -4.07 -3.86
N ASN A 31 -10.38 -3.47 -4.75
CA ASN A 31 -9.09 -4.02 -5.17
C ASN A 31 -8.01 -3.74 -4.11
N ALA A 32 -8.04 -2.57 -3.46
CA ALA A 32 -7.21 -2.30 -2.28
C ALA A 32 -7.49 -3.31 -1.14
N ALA A 33 -8.76 -3.67 -0.91
CA ALA A 33 -9.14 -4.71 0.04
C ALA A 33 -8.65 -6.10 -0.38
N GLY A 34 -8.77 -6.44 -1.66
CA GLY A 34 -8.22 -7.67 -2.21
C GLY A 34 -6.71 -7.79 -1.98
N ALA A 35 -5.96 -6.71 -2.22
CA ALA A 35 -4.52 -6.72 -2.02
C ALA A 35 -4.09 -6.73 -0.55
N THR A 36 -4.84 -6.06 0.33
CA THR A 36 -4.55 -5.94 1.76
C THR A 36 -4.99 -7.18 2.54
N PHE A 37 -6.20 -7.67 2.29
CA PHE A 37 -6.86 -8.70 3.08
C PHE A 37 -7.07 -10.03 2.34
N GLY A 38 -6.76 -10.09 1.04
CA GLY A 38 -7.06 -11.25 0.20
C GLY A 38 -8.53 -11.35 -0.21
N ASP A 39 -9.36 -10.36 0.12
CA ASP A 39 -10.82 -10.41 -0.06
C ASP A 39 -11.38 -9.04 -0.45
N ARG A 40 -11.88 -8.94 -1.69
CA ARG A 40 -12.45 -7.71 -2.26
C ARG A 40 -13.76 -7.29 -1.58
N SER A 41 -14.46 -8.22 -0.91
CA SER A 41 -15.70 -7.92 -0.20
C SER A 41 -15.46 -7.08 1.06
N GLN A 42 -14.21 -6.98 1.54
CA GLN A 42 -13.83 -6.20 2.71
C GLN A 42 -13.53 -4.72 2.39
N LYS A 43 -14.07 -4.19 1.30
CA LYS A 43 -13.86 -2.80 0.85
C LYS A 43 -14.22 -1.76 1.92
N GLU A 44 -15.17 -2.08 2.80
CA GLU A 44 -15.62 -1.23 3.91
C GLU A 44 -14.51 -1.00 4.93
N LYS A 45 -13.54 -1.91 5.04
CA LYS A 45 -12.36 -1.75 5.89
C LYS A 45 -11.34 -0.79 5.31
N ILE A 46 -11.38 -0.52 4.00
CA ILE A 46 -10.50 0.46 3.35
C ILE A 46 -11.05 1.86 3.61
N PRO A 47 -10.35 2.73 4.36
CA PRO A 47 -10.79 4.09 4.63
C PRO A 47 -10.95 4.90 3.33
N VAL A 48 -11.87 5.84 3.33
CA VAL A 48 -11.98 6.82 2.24
C VAL A 48 -10.88 7.87 2.43
N GLY A 49 -10.20 8.24 1.34
CA GLY A 49 -9.13 9.24 1.36
C GLY A 49 -7.85 8.72 0.75
N PHE A 50 -6.72 9.25 1.22
CA PHE A 50 -5.41 8.90 0.72
C PHE A 50 -4.78 7.79 1.56
N SER A 51 -4.09 6.88 0.88
CA SER A 51 -3.11 5.97 1.47
C SER A 51 -1.72 6.52 1.20
N ILE A 52 -0.79 6.26 2.12
CA ILE A 52 0.62 6.63 1.96
C ILE A 52 1.46 5.36 2.08
N GLY A 53 2.29 5.11 1.08
CA GLY A 53 3.31 4.07 1.09
C GLY A 53 4.67 4.65 1.43
N PHE A 54 5.44 3.92 2.23
CA PHE A 54 6.82 4.24 2.57
C PHE A 54 7.72 3.12 2.08
N GLU A 55 8.76 3.48 1.34
CA GLU A 55 9.87 2.57 1.07
C GLU A 55 10.80 2.54 2.28
N VAL A 56 11.15 1.35 2.76
CA VAL A 56 11.95 1.14 3.97
C VAL A 56 13.01 0.07 3.71
N ASP A 57 14.12 0.15 4.45
CA ASP A 57 15.20 -0.84 4.36
C ASP A 57 14.79 -2.22 4.89
N SER A 58 13.83 -2.26 5.83
CA SER A 58 13.30 -3.49 6.41
C SER A 58 11.83 -3.33 6.78
N VAL A 59 10.95 -4.06 6.10
CA VAL A 59 9.52 -4.10 6.47
C VAL A 59 9.34 -4.67 7.87
N GLU A 60 10.10 -5.70 8.24
CA GLU A 60 10.01 -6.30 9.58
C GLU A 60 10.43 -5.31 10.68
N GLY A 61 11.51 -4.55 10.45
CA GLY A 61 11.95 -3.51 11.37
C GLY A 61 10.90 -2.41 11.55
N ALA A 62 10.34 -1.91 10.45
CA ALA A 62 9.30 -0.88 10.47
C ALA A 62 8.02 -1.35 11.18
N VAL A 63 7.60 -2.59 10.95
CA VAL A 63 6.45 -3.21 11.63
C VAL A 63 6.67 -3.25 13.14
N ARG A 64 7.84 -3.74 13.60
CA ARG A 64 8.17 -3.77 15.03
C ARG A 64 8.13 -2.38 15.67
N GLU A 65 8.60 -1.36 14.96
CA GLU A 65 8.60 0.03 15.47
C GLU A 65 7.17 0.57 15.67
N ILE A 66 6.27 0.33 14.71
CA ILE A 66 4.88 0.82 14.84
C ILE A 66 4.07 0.02 15.85
N GLU A 67 4.30 -1.30 15.97
CA GLU A 67 3.67 -2.14 16.98
C GLU A 67 4.09 -1.71 18.40
N ALA A 68 5.36 -1.37 18.59
CA ALA A 68 5.86 -0.82 19.85
C ALA A 68 5.21 0.53 20.21
N ARG A 69 4.67 1.25 19.21
CA ARG A 69 3.87 2.49 19.39
C ARG A 69 2.37 2.22 19.54
N GLY A 70 1.94 0.96 19.53
CA GLY A 70 0.55 0.54 19.66
C GLY A 70 -0.29 0.69 18.40
N TRP A 71 0.35 0.81 17.22
CA TRP A 71 -0.37 0.93 15.95
C TRP A 71 -0.75 -0.45 15.40
N SER A 72 -1.90 -0.54 14.74
CA SER A 72 -2.44 -1.80 14.27
C SER A 72 -1.90 -2.16 12.88
N VAL A 73 -1.15 -3.25 12.80
CA VAL A 73 -0.80 -3.93 11.55
C VAL A 73 -2.03 -4.70 11.07
N VAL A 74 -2.39 -4.51 9.80
CA VAL A 74 -3.61 -5.08 9.19
C VAL A 74 -3.30 -6.13 8.13
N GLN A 75 -2.10 -6.04 7.57
CA GLN A 75 -1.51 -7.07 6.74
C GLN A 75 -0.10 -7.30 7.26
N SER A 76 0.15 -8.50 7.77
CA SER A 76 1.49 -8.93 8.17
C SER A 76 2.43 -8.94 6.96
N ARG A 77 3.73 -9.10 7.22
CA ARG A 77 4.74 -9.23 6.17
C ARG A 77 4.27 -10.18 5.06
N LYS A 78 4.11 -9.64 3.84
CA LYS A 78 3.73 -10.37 2.65
C LYS A 78 4.83 -10.19 1.60
N GLU A 79 5.32 -11.28 1.07
CA GLU A 79 6.22 -11.27 -0.07
C GLU A 79 5.39 -11.41 -1.35
N GLU A 80 5.54 -10.46 -2.26
CA GLU A 80 4.86 -10.43 -3.55
C GLU A 80 5.60 -11.30 -4.57
N ALA A 81 4.90 -11.75 -5.61
CA ALA A 81 5.45 -12.67 -6.60
C ALA A 81 6.67 -12.13 -7.36
N TRP A 82 6.85 -10.80 -7.38
CA TRP A 82 7.99 -10.11 -7.98
C TRP A 82 9.13 -9.79 -6.98
N GLY A 83 9.08 -10.34 -5.76
CA GLY A 83 10.15 -10.26 -4.76
C GLY A 83 10.11 -9.03 -3.85
N GLN A 84 9.14 -8.14 -4.02
CA GLN A 84 8.91 -7.03 -3.08
C GLN A 84 8.29 -7.57 -1.79
N VAL A 85 8.74 -7.06 -0.65
CA VAL A 85 8.10 -7.34 0.64
C VAL A 85 7.24 -6.15 1.03
N THR A 86 6.03 -6.41 1.51
CA THR A 86 5.07 -5.38 1.93
C THR A 86 4.46 -5.71 3.29
N SER A 87 3.98 -4.68 3.97
CA SER A 87 3.07 -4.81 5.12
C SER A 87 2.18 -3.57 5.16
N ARG A 88 0.95 -3.71 5.66
CA ARG A 88 0.00 -2.59 5.75
C ARG A 88 -0.48 -2.40 7.17
N PHE A 89 -0.75 -1.15 7.53
CA PHE A 89 -1.18 -0.76 8.87
C PHE A 89 -2.15 0.42 8.81
N TYR A 90 -2.90 0.66 9.89
CA TYR A 90 -3.61 1.92 10.07
C TYR A 90 -2.74 2.90 10.85
N SER A 91 -2.54 4.08 10.29
CA SER A 91 -1.97 5.21 11.02
C SER A 91 -2.92 5.70 12.13
N PRO A 92 -2.45 6.50 13.10
CA PRO A 92 -3.31 7.05 14.16
C PRO A 92 -4.45 7.92 13.65
N SER A 93 -4.33 8.51 12.46
CA SER A 93 -5.41 9.26 11.81
C SER A 93 -6.45 8.36 11.14
N GLY A 94 -6.25 7.04 11.15
CA GLY A 94 -7.14 6.05 10.55
C GLY A 94 -6.90 5.83 9.06
N ALA A 95 -5.88 6.44 8.45
CA ALA A 95 -5.52 6.15 7.06
C ALA A 95 -4.83 4.78 6.96
N LEU A 96 -5.15 4.04 5.89
CA LEU A 96 -4.39 2.84 5.52
C LEU A 96 -3.03 3.30 4.97
N CYS A 97 -1.97 2.66 5.42
CA CYS A 97 -0.60 2.93 4.99
C CYS A 97 0.11 1.63 4.64
N GLU A 98 1.19 1.74 3.87
CA GLU A 98 2.00 0.61 3.43
C GLU A 98 3.48 0.84 3.76
N PHE A 99 4.15 -0.22 4.19
CA PHE A 99 5.60 -0.35 4.12
C PHE A 99 5.95 -1.24 2.95
N SER A 100 6.98 -0.86 2.20
CA SER A 100 7.52 -1.63 1.10
C SER A 100 9.04 -1.71 1.21
N GLU A 101 9.58 -2.90 1.00
CA GLU A 101 11.00 -3.19 0.89
C GLU A 101 11.20 -3.75 -0.52
N MET A 102 11.96 -3.03 -1.33
CA MET A 102 12.24 -3.44 -2.71
C MET A 102 13.19 -4.65 -2.71
N PRO A 103 13.04 -5.57 -3.69
CA PRO A 103 14.01 -6.63 -3.85
C PRO A 103 15.40 -5.99 -4.03
N LYS A 104 16.41 -6.52 -3.33
CA LYS A 104 17.79 -6.07 -3.53
C LYS A 104 18.13 -6.24 -5.01
N ALA A 105 18.58 -5.17 -5.66
CA ALA A 105 19.01 -5.21 -7.04
C ALA A 105 20.01 -6.36 -7.24
N TRP A 106 19.79 -7.13 -8.30
CA TRP A 106 20.65 -8.21 -8.77
C TRP A 106 22.00 -7.66 -9.27
#